data_AF-A0A1I6ZW07-F1
#
_entry.id   AF-A0A1I6ZW07-F1
#
_cell.length_a   1.000
_cell.length_b   1.000
_cell.length_c   1.000
_cell.angle_alpha   90.00
_cell.angle_beta   90.00
_cell.angle_gamma   90.00
#
_symmetry.space_group_name_H-M   'P 1'
#
loop_
_entity.id
_entity.type
_entity.pdbx_description
1 polymer ?
#
loop_
_entity_poly.entity_id
_entity_poly.type
_entity_poly.pdbx_seq_one_letter_code
_entity_poly.pdbx_strand_id
1 'polypeptide(L)'
;MTALAQADLFLPSLKDLSRAQKQHLIALQRKPLLRVRNGWWRQGDLRRINFKTADRLIALGVARQREGQLVITALGRKLAAEAIRIRSKAS
;
A
#
# COMPACT_ATOMS: atom_id res chain seq x y z
N MET A 1 10.15 23.73 -19.51
CA MET A 1 10.42 22.58 -20.43
C MET A 1 11.75 22.00 -19.98
N THR A 2 11.96 20.76 -19.56
CA THR A 2 11.18 19.52 -19.59
C THR A 2 11.90 18.58 -18.62
N ALA A 3 11.19 17.98 -17.66
CA ALA A 3 11.65 16.78 -16.97
C ALA A 3 10.42 15.98 -16.50
N LEU A 4 9.50 15.73 -17.44
CA LEU A 4 8.67 14.54 -17.38
C LEU A 4 9.61 13.37 -17.63
N ALA A 5 10.44 13.05 -16.63
CA ALA A 5 11.19 11.82 -16.62
C ALA A 5 10.15 10.72 -16.76
N GLN A 6 10.19 10.08 -17.93
CA GLN A 6 9.64 8.76 -18.17
C GLN A 6 10.21 7.86 -17.07
N ALA A 7 9.54 7.82 -15.92
CA ALA A 7 9.65 6.68 -15.04
C ALA A 7 9.03 5.56 -15.85
N ASP A 8 9.87 4.72 -16.42
CA ASP A 8 9.49 3.42 -16.96
C ASP A 8 8.37 2.87 -16.07
N LEU A 9 7.17 2.79 -16.64
CA LEU A 9 5.92 2.50 -15.95
C LEU A 9 5.94 1.05 -15.49
N PHE A 10 6.78 0.74 -14.51
CA PHE A 10 6.72 -0.49 -13.77
C PHE A 10 5.42 -0.45 -12.98
N LEU A 11 4.38 -1.03 -13.56
CA LEU A 11 3.13 -1.31 -12.88
C LEU A 11 3.37 -2.55 -12.03
N PRO A 12 3.57 -2.42 -10.70
CA PRO A 12 3.74 -3.58 -9.86
C PRO A 12 2.53 -4.51 -9.98
N SER A 13 2.83 -5.79 -10.12
CA SER A 13 1.86 -6.86 -10.07
C SER A 13 1.68 -7.38 -8.64
N LEU A 14 0.66 -8.19 -8.42
CA LEU A 14 0.50 -8.89 -7.15
C LEU A 14 1.65 -9.86 -6.84
N LYS A 15 2.40 -10.33 -7.85
CA LYS A 15 3.52 -11.24 -7.64
C LYS A 15 4.71 -10.51 -7.00
N ASP A 16 4.81 -9.20 -7.20
CA ASP A 16 5.88 -8.35 -6.67
C ASP A 16 5.69 -7.98 -5.19
N LEU A 17 4.53 -8.34 -4.62
CA LEU A 17 4.15 -8.04 -3.25
C LEU A 17 4.28 -9.27 -2.34
N SER A 18 4.97 -9.09 -1.21
CA SER A 18 5.02 -10.10 -0.15
C SER A 18 3.64 -10.32 0.48
N ARG A 19 3.46 -11.45 1.17
CA ARG A 19 2.21 -11.74 1.90
C ARG A 19 1.86 -10.64 2.89
N ALA A 20 2.84 -10.10 3.62
CA ALA A 20 2.64 -8.99 4.55
C ALA A 20 2.21 -7.70 3.82
N GLN A 21 2.85 -7.37 2.71
CA GLN A 21 2.49 -6.19 1.91
C GLN A 21 1.06 -6.27 1.35
N LYS A 22 0.64 -7.44 0.86
CA LYS A 22 -0.75 -7.69 0.43
C LYS A 22 -1.74 -7.45 1.58
N GLN A 23 -1.42 -7.95 2.78
CA GLN A 23 -2.26 -7.74 3.96
C GLN A 23 -2.33 -6.26 4.37
N HIS A 24 -1.23 -5.53 4.26
CA HIS A 24 -1.20 -4.09 4.52
C HIS A 24 -2.00 -3.29 3.50
N LEU A 25 -1.95 -3.66 2.22
CA LEU A 25 -2.77 -3.04 1.18
C LEU A 25 -4.28 -3.27 1.42
N ILE A 26 -4.66 -4.49 1.79
CA ILE A 26 -6.06 -4.78 2.18
C ILE A 26 -6.48 -3.94 3.39
N ALA A 27 -5.60 -3.76 4.38
CA ALA A 27 -5.89 -2.91 5.54
C ALA A 27 -6.04 -1.43 5.16
N LEU A 28 -5.17 -0.91 4.29
CA LEU A 28 -5.20 0.46 3.76
C LEU A 28 -6.43 0.73 2.88
N GLN A 29 -6.99 -0.30 2.23
CA GLN A 29 -8.23 -0.17 1.46
C GLN A 29 -9.41 0.23 2.34
N ARG A 30 -9.43 -0.19 3.61
CA ARG A 30 -10.52 0.10 4.54
C ARG A 30 -10.45 1.52 5.07
N LYS A 31 -9.29 1.95 5.55
CA LYS A 31 -9.07 3.27 6.16
C LYS A 31 -7.59 3.71 6.03
N PRO A 32 -7.32 5.02 5.96
CA PRO A 32 -5.95 5.55 6.05
C PRO A 32 -5.29 5.22 7.39
N LEU A 33 -3.95 5.23 7.40
CA LEU A 33 -3.15 5.13 8.61
C LEU A 33 -2.53 6.48 8.96
N LEU A 34 -2.44 6.79 10.25
CA LEU A 34 -1.80 8.00 10.76
C LEU A 34 -0.32 7.73 11.02
N ARG A 35 0.53 8.73 10.78
CA ARG A 35 1.93 8.67 11.16
C ARG A 35 2.06 8.68 12.68
N VAL A 36 2.86 7.77 13.22
CA VAL A 36 3.21 7.67 14.64
C VAL A 36 4.73 7.57 14.78
N ARG A 37 5.25 7.70 16.02
CA ARG A 37 6.70 7.73 16.31
C ARG A 37 7.50 6.64 15.59
N ASN A 38 6.96 5.42 15.51
CA ASN A 38 7.68 4.27 14.97
C ASN A 38 7.00 3.66 13.71
N GLY A 39 6.23 4.45 12.95
CA GLY A 39 5.66 4.00 11.67
C GLY A 39 4.30 4.60 11.38
N TRP A 40 3.39 3.75 10.91
CA TRP A 40 2.03 4.11 10.55
C TRP A 40 1.06 3.20 11.27
N TRP A 41 0.06 3.80 11.90
CA TRP A 41 -0.85 3.08 12.75
C TRP A 41 -2.26 3.66 12.65
N ARG A 42 -3.26 2.83 12.95
CA ARG A 42 -4.64 3.23 13.08
C ARG A 42 -5.10 2.92 14.49
N GLN A 43 -5.71 3.90 15.14
CA GLN A 43 -6.35 3.71 16.44
C GLN A 43 -7.40 2.59 16.34
N GLY A 44 -7.32 1.61 17.25
CA GLY A 44 -8.21 0.44 17.24
C GLY A 44 -7.84 -0.66 16.24
N ASP A 45 -6.69 -0.60 15.56
CA ASP A 45 -6.13 -1.73 14.82
C ASP A 45 -4.85 -2.24 15.49
N LEU A 46 -4.67 -3.55 15.56
CA LEU A 46 -3.40 -4.15 16.01
C LEU A 46 -2.31 -4.06 14.94
N ARG A 47 -2.69 -3.81 13.68
CA ARG A 47 -1.77 -3.79 12.54
C ARG A 47 -1.08 -2.45 12.43
N ARG A 48 0.23 -2.45 12.70
CA ARG A 48 1.14 -1.35 12.45
C ARG A 48 2.00 -1.62 11.21
N ILE A 49 2.25 -0.58 10.42
CA ILE A 49 3.20 -0.63 9.30
C ILE A 49 4.45 0.13 9.72
N ASN A 50 5.63 -0.49 9.63
CA ASN A 50 6.88 0.22 9.86
C ASN A 50 7.23 1.15 8.67
N PHE A 51 8.12 2.11 8.88
CA PHE A 51 8.48 3.07 7.83
C PHE A 51 9.02 2.38 6.57
N LYS A 52 9.95 1.43 6.72
CA LYS A 52 10.52 0.66 5.59
C LYS A 52 9.46 0.00 4.69
N THR A 53 8.42 -0.59 5.29
CA THR A 53 7.32 -1.20 4.53
C THR A 53 6.48 -0.14 3.85
N ALA A 54 6.16 0.95 4.53
CA ALA A 54 5.38 2.05 3.96
C ALA A 54 6.12 2.71 2.79
N ASP A 55 7.42 2.98 2.94
CA ASP A 55 8.26 3.56 1.89
C ASP A 55 8.29 2.65 0.66
N ARG A 56 8.36 1.34 0.86
CA ARG A 56 8.28 0.39 -0.26
C ARG A 56 6.91 0.39 -0.94
N LEU A 57 5.82 0.52 -0.19
CA LEU A 57 4.47 0.65 -0.78
C LEU A 57 4.31 1.98 -1.55
N ILE A 58 4.96 3.05 -1.09
CA ILE A 58 4.99 4.34 -1.77
C ILE A 58 5.83 4.26 -3.05
N ALA A 59 7.02 3.66 -2.99
CA ALA A 59 7.90 3.46 -4.14
C ALA A 59 7.26 2.61 -5.24
N LEU A 60 6.44 1.63 -4.86
CA LEU A 60 5.63 0.84 -5.79
C LEU A 60 4.39 1.61 -6.31
N GLY A 61 4.13 2.82 -5.86
CA GLY A 61 2.95 3.61 -6.29
C GLY A 61 1.61 3.03 -5.85
N VAL A 62 1.60 2.07 -4.92
CA VAL A 62 0.38 1.41 -4.40
C VAL A 62 -0.17 2.11 -3.16
N ALA A 63 0.67 2.89 -2.48
CA ALA A 63 0.29 3.82 -1.42
C ALA A 63 0.90 5.20 -1.67
N ARG A 64 0.41 6.23 -0.98
CA ARG A 64 1.02 7.57 -0.96
C ARG A 64 0.82 8.21 0.40
N GLN A 65 1.71 9.14 0.74
CA GLN A 65 1.50 10.01 1.90
C GLN A 65 0.64 11.21 1.51
N ARG A 66 -0.37 11.53 2.31
CA ARG A 66 -1.20 12.73 2.19
C ARG A 66 -1.50 13.28 3.59
N GLU A 67 -1.14 14.53 3.86
CA GLU A 67 -1.51 15.22 5.12
C GLU A 67 -1.18 14.40 6.40
N GLY A 68 0.02 13.81 6.46
CA GLY A 68 0.44 12.97 7.61
C GLY A 68 -0.23 11.60 7.69
N GLN A 69 -0.99 11.21 6.65
CA GLN A 69 -1.63 9.91 6.52
C GLN A 69 -0.99 9.08 5.41
N LEU A 70 -0.97 7.77 5.59
CA LEU A 70 -0.70 6.80 4.52
C LEU A 70 -2.04 6.37 3.94
N VAL A 71 -2.26 6.69 2.67
CA VAL A 71 -3.48 6.38 1.92
C VAL A 71 -3.17 5.43 0.77
N ILE A 72 -4.14 4.57 0.44
CA ILE A 72 -4.03 3.69 -0.72
C ILE A 72 -4.25 4.47 -2.04
N THR A 73 -3.51 4.12 -3.10
CA THR A 73 -3.72 4.69 -4.44
C THR A 73 -4.80 3.92 -5.21
N ALA A 74 -5.18 4.42 -6.40
CA ALA A 74 -6.09 3.68 -7.28
C ALA A 74 -5.50 2.32 -7.71
N LEU A 75 -4.20 2.28 -8.01
CA LEU A 75 -3.48 1.03 -8.31
C LEU A 75 -3.47 0.10 -7.10
N GLY A 76 -3.13 0.61 -5.92
CA GLY A 76 -3.15 -0.17 -4.69
C GLY A 76 -4.52 -0.78 -4.40
N ARG A 77 -5.61 -0.05 -4.66
CA ARG A 77 -6.99 -0.58 -4.51
C ARG A 77 -7.26 -1.75 -5.45
N LYS A 78 -6.85 -1.67 -6.72
CA LYS A 78 -7.00 -2.77 -7.68
C LYS A 78 -6.25 -4.02 -7.20
N LEU A 79 -4.99 -3.85 -6.77
CA LEU A 79 -4.19 -4.97 -6.25
C LEU A 79 -4.76 -5.54 -4.94
N ALA A 80 -5.25 -4.69 -4.04
CA ALA A 80 -5.90 -5.14 -2.81
C ALA A 80 -7.16 -5.98 -3.10
N ALA A 81 -8.01 -5.52 -4.02
CA ALA A 81 -9.20 -6.25 -4.45
C ALA A 81 -8.85 -7.62 -5.07
N GLU A 82 -7.84 -7.66 -5.94
CA GLU A 82 -7.39 -8.91 -6.56
C GLU A 82 -6.78 -9.86 -5.51
N ALA A 83 -6.05 -9.34 -4.51
CA ALA A 83 -5.53 -10.16 -3.41
C ALA A 83 -6.65 -10.78 -2.56
N ILE A 84 -7.76 -10.05 -2.34
CA ILE A 84 -8.95 -10.58 -1.65
C ILE A 84 -9.59 -11.68 -2.48
N ARG A 85 -9.80 -11.44 -3.77
CA ARG A 85 -10.41 -12.41 -4.70
C ARG A 85 -9.65 -13.73 -4.77
N ILE A 86 -8.32 -13.69 -4.86
CA ILE A 86 -7.48 -14.90 -4.88
C ILE A 86 -7.61 -15.66 -3.56
N ARG A 87 -7.63 -14.95 -2.43
CA ARG A 87 -7.79 -15.59 -1.11
C ARG A 87 -9.15 -16.28 -0.98
N SER A 88 -10.22 -15.67 -1.47
CA SER A 88 -11.58 -16.23 -1.42
C SER A 88 -11.79 -17.43 -2.33
N LYS A 89 -10.94 -17.65 -3.35
CA LYS A 89 -10.98 -18.84 -4.22
C LYS A 89 -10.15 -20.02 -3.68
N ALA A 90 -9.26 -19.75 -2.72
CA ALA A 90 -8.38 -20.76 -2.12
C ALA A 90 -8.96 -21.36 -0.82
N SER A 91 -10.18 -20.94 -0.43
CA SER A 91 -10.99 -21.49 0.66
C SER A 91 -12.23 -22.12 0.06
#